data_AF-A0A2T2TGW1-F1
#
_entry.id   AF-A0A2T2TGW1-F1
#
_cell.length_a   1.000
_cell.length_b   1.000
_cell.length_c   1.000
_cell.angle_alpha   90.00
_cell.angle_beta   90.00
_cell.angle_gamma   90.00
#
_symmetry.space_group_name_H-M   'P 1'
#
loop_
_entity.id
_entity.type
_entity.pdbx_description
1 polymer ?
#
loop_
_entity_poly.entity_id
_entity_poly.type
_entity_poly.pdbx_seq_one_letter_code
_entity_poly.pdbx_strand_id
1 'polypeptide(L)'
;MDRPRRSSRPVQVGDVQIGGDAPISVQTMTVSKTHEVDATLEEIKRVTDAGADIVRVAVPRPEDADALADIVQGAPVPIVADVHFNYQYALRAIEAGIDKVRINPGN
;
A
#
# COMPACT_ATOMS: atom_id res chain seq x y z
N MET A 1 -22.23 11.62 18.59
CA MET A 1 -22.10 10.58 19.63
C MET A 1 -20.71 10.02 19.51
N ASP A 2 -19.92 10.19 20.56
CA ASP A 2 -18.60 9.57 20.62
C ASP A 2 -18.81 8.05 20.77
N ARG A 3 -18.31 7.25 19.83
CA ARG A 3 -18.44 5.79 19.87
C ARG A 3 -17.12 5.22 20.37
N PRO A 4 -17.13 4.35 21.41
CA PRO A 4 -15.90 3.77 21.90
C PRO A 4 -15.21 2.97 20.78
N ARG A 5 -13.88 3.05 20.73
CA ARG A 5 -13.07 2.29 19.76
C ARG A 5 -13.34 0.79 19.92
N ARG A 6 -13.54 0.10 18.80
CA ARG A 6 -13.69 -1.36 18.78
C ARG A 6 -12.35 -2.00 19.14
N SER A 7 -12.34 -2.91 20.13
CA SER A 7 -11.18 -3.77 20.37
C SER A 7 -10.87 -4.61 19.12
N SER A 8 -9.60 -4.65 18.75
CA SER A 8 -9.13 -5.31 17.53
C SER A 8 -7.71 -5.81 17.71
N ARG A 9 -7.37 -6.90 17.00
CA ARG A 9 -6.00 -7.40 16.92
C ARG A 9 -5.11 -6.34 16.24
N PRO A 10 -3.91 -6.02 16.78
CA PRO A 10 -2.94 -5.19 16.10
C PRO A 10 -2.28 -5.94 14.94
N VAL A 11 -2.05 -5.24 13.84
CA VAL A 11 -1.39 -5.73 12.61
C VAL A 11 -0.41 -4.67 12.13
N GLN A 12 0.79 -5.07 11.71
CA GLN A 12 1.79 -4.16 11.15
C GLN A 12 1.65 -4.07 9.63
N VAL A 13 1.83 -2.87 9.09
CA VAL A 13 2.04 -2.57 7.67
C VAL A 13 3.30 -1.73 7.60
N GLY A 14 4.42 -2.36 7.24
CA GLY A 14 5.74 -1.77 7.43
C GLY A 14 5.98 -1.45 8.90
N ASP A 15 6.24 -0.18 9.20
CA ASP A 15 6.39 0.37 10.55
C ASP A 15 5.09 0.95 11.14
N VAL A 16 3.97 0.92 10.40
CA VAL A 16 2.67 1.44 10.84
C VAL A 16 1.81 0.33 11.46
N GLN A 17 1.47 0.49 12.74
CA GLN A 17 0.54 -0.41 13.43
C GLN A 17 -0.93 -0.01 13.18
N ILE A 18 -1.74 -0.95 12.71
CA ILE A 18 -3.19 -0.83 12.57
C ILE A 18 -3.90 -1.67 13.63
N GLY A 19 -4.88 -1.07 14.30
CA GLY A 19 -5.70 -1.76 15.31
C GLY A 19 -5.07 -1.74 16.72
N GLY A 20 -5.72 -2.45 17.65
CA GLY A 20 -5.44 -2.29 19.08
C GLY A 20 -5.68 -0.85 19.53
N ASP A 21 -4.70 -0.30 20.26
CA ASP A 21 -4.72 1.07 20.79
C ASP A 21 -4.00 2.08 19.90
N ALA A 22 -3.52 1.67 18.71
CA ALA A 22 -2.87 2.58 17.78
C ALA A 22 -3.83 3.68 17.28
N PRO A 23 -3.32 4.88 16.96
CA PRO A 23 -4.10 5.92 16.28
C PRO A 23 -4.76 5.39 14.99
N ILE A 24 -5.81 6.08 14.52
CA ILE A 24 -6.39 5.75 13.21
C ILE A 24 -5.40 6.23 12.15
N SER A 25 -4.83 5.30 11.38
CA SER A 25 -3.96 5.66 10.25
C SER A 25 -4.78 6.15 9.05
N VAL A 26 -4.21 7.11 8.34
CA VAL A 26 -4.73 7.67 7.09
C VAL A 26 -4.09 6.92 5.93
N GLN A 27 -4.92 6.28 5.11
CA GLN A 27 -4.47 5.59 3.89
C GLN A 27 -5.09 6.24 2.65
N THR A 28 -4.31 6.35 1.59
CA THR A 28 -4.80 6.79 0.26
C THR A 28 -4.32 5.85 -0.85
N MET A 29 -4.66 6.16 -2.10
CA MET A 29 -4.26 5.40 -3.29
C MET A 29 -3.82 6.36 -4.40
N THR A 30 -2.74 6.01 -5.09
CA THR A 30 -2.24 6.78 -6.23
C THR A 30 -3.17 6.68 -7.44
N VAL A 31 -3.10 7.67 -8.33
CA VAL A 31 -3.78 7.70 -9.63
C VAL A 31 -2.81 7.43 -10.78
N SER A 32 -1.52 7.75 -10.60
CA SER A 32 -0.47 7.41 -11.55
C SER A 32 -0.42 5.92 -11.90
N LYS A 33 0.11 5.59 -13.08
CA LYS A 33 0.36 4.20 -13.47
C LYS A 33 1.61 3.73 -12.73
N THR A 34 1.50 2.64 -11.98
CA THR A 34 2.57 2.16 -11.10
C THR A 34 3.90 1.92 -11.81
N HIS A 35 3.89 1.50 -13.07
CA HIS A 35 5.12 1.35 -13.86
C HIS A 35 5.79 2.67 -14.29
N GLU A 36 5.12 3.82 -14.13
CA GLU A 36 5.71 5.15 -14.31
C GLU A 36 6.36 5.57 -12.98
N VAL A 37 7.44 4.86 -12.61
CA VAL A 37 8.07 4.89 -11.26
C VAL A 37 8.25 6.30 -10.72
N ASP A 38 8.87 7.20 -11.49
CA ASP A 38 9.14 8.58 -11.04
C ASP A 38 7.84 9.34 -10.73
N ALA A 39 6.85 9.26 -11.62
CA ALA A 39 5.57 9.91 -11.44
C ALA A 39 4.80 9.36 -10.22
N THR A 40 4.87 8.04 -10.00
CA THR A 40 4.27 7.40 -8.83
C THR A 40 4.98 7.78 -7.53
N LEU A 41 6.31 7.82 -7.51
CA LEU A 41 7.08 8.26 -6.34
C LEU A 41 6.83 9.74 -6.01
N GLU A 42 6.74 10.61 -7.02
CA GLU A 42 6.37 12.01 -6.83
C GLU A 42 4.96 12.16 -6.23
N GLU A 43 3.99 11.37 -6.71
CA GLU A 43 2.65 11.36 -6.14
C GLU A 43 2.63 10.82 -4.70
N ILE A 44 3.32 9.70 -4.43
CA ILE A 44 3.48 9.14 -3.08
C ILE A 44 4.02 10.20 -2.14
N LYS A 45 5.11 10.89 -2.52
CA LYS A 45 5.70 11.94 -1.71
C LYS A 45 4.71 13.07 -1.41
N ARG A 46 3.98 13.55 -2.42
CA ARG A 46 2.97 14.61 -2.23
C ARG A 46 1.87 14.22 -1.25
N VAL A 47 1.39 12.97 -1.31
CA VAL A 47 0.34 12.52 -0.38
C VAL A 47 0.88 12.21 1.01
N THR A 48 2.13 11.75 1.12
CA THR A 48 2.83 11.64 2.41
C THR A 48 3.01 13.01 3.06
N ASP A 49 3.46 14.02 2.31
CA ASP A 49 3.59 15.40 2.80
C ASP A 49 2.24 15.99 3.25
N ALA A 50 1.13 15.50 2.70
CA ALA A 50 -0.23 15.84 3.11
C ALA A 50 -0.75 15.03 4.32
N GLY A 51 0.04 14.09 4.85
CA GLY A 51 -0.26 13.31 6.06
C GLY A 51 -0.80 11.90 5.80
N ALA A 52 -0.57 11.30 4.63
CA ALA A 52 -0.85 9.88 4.42
C ALA A 52 0.19 9.01 5.16
N ASP A 53 -0.27 8.10 6.02
CA ASP A 53 0.57 7.14 6.73
C ASP A 53 0.90 5.92 5.85
N ILE A 54 0.01 5.55 4.93
CA ILE A 54 0.12 4.36 4.07
C ILE A 54 -0.38 4.72 2.67
N VAL A 55 0.31 4.27 1.63
CA VAL A 55 -0.11 4.51 0.23
C VAL A 55 -0.34 3.20 -0.51
N ARG A 56 -1.42 3.13 -1.29
CA ARG A 56 -1.75 2.00 -2.15
C ARG A 56 -1.47 2.31 -3.62
N VAL A 57 -0.94 1.32 -4.35
CA VAL A 57 -0.71 1.39 -5.80
C VAL A 57 -1.44 0.25 -6.52
N ALA A 58 -1.90 0.50 -7.75
CA ALA A 58 -2.61 -0.50 -8.55
C ALA A 58 -1.64 -1.45 -9.26
N VAL A 59 -1.93 -2.75 -9.30
CA VAL A 59 -1.07 -3.73 -10.01
C VAL A 59 -1.89 -4.52 -11.05
N PRO A 60 -2.39 -3.86 -12.12
CA PRO A 60 -3.23 -4.53 -13.11
C PRO A 60 -2.45 -5.34 -14.15
N ARG A 61 -1.16 -5.06 -14.37
CA ARG A 61 -0.36 -5.67 -15.46
C ARG A 61 1.03 -6.11 -14.96
N PRO A 62 1.74 -6.96 -15.72
CA PRO A 62 3.07 -7.44 -15.34
C PRO A 62 4.07 -6.31 -15.07
N GLU A 63 4.09 -5.28 -15.93
CA GLU A 63 5.02 -4.16 -15.78
C GLU A 63 4.78 -3.33 -14.50
N ASP A 64 3.54 -3.31 -14.00
CA ASP A 64 3.21 -2.66 -12.73
C ASP A 64 3.76 -3.47 -11.54
N ALA A 65 3.82 -4.81 -11.66
CA ALA A 65 4.41 -5.67 -10.64
C ALA A 65 5.94 -5.59 -10.65
N ASP A 66 6.54 -5.53 -11.84
CA ASP A 66 7.99 -5.47 -12.01
C ASP A 66 8.57 -4.13 -11.48
N ALA A 67 7.78 -3.06 -11.45
CA ALA A 67 8.16 -1.75 -10.90
C ALA A 67 8.12 -1.65 -9.37
N LEU A 68 7.53 -2.62 -8.67
CA LEU A 68 7.24 -2.49 -7.22
C LEU A 68 8.50 -2.37 -6.36
N ALA A 69 9.61 -3.02 -6.73
CA ALA A 69 10.86 -2.96 -5.97
C ALA A 69 11.41 -1.53 -5.90
N ASP A 70 11.39 -0.82 -7.05
CA ASP A 70 11.83 0.58 -7.13
C ASP A 70 10.88 1.50 -6.35
N ILE A 71 9.57 1.25 -6.43
CA ILE A 71 8.56 2.00 -5.66
C ILE A 71 8.77 1.83 -4.16
N VAL A 72 8.93 0.59 -3.68
CA VAL A 72 9.13 0.30 -2.25
C VAL A 72 10.44 0.94 -1.76
N GLN A 73 11.52 0.86 -2.53
CA GLN A 73 12.80 1.45 -2.16
C GLN A 73 12.75 3.00 -2.10
N GLY A 74 11.97 3.63 -2.98
CA GLY A 74 11.86 5.09 -3.06
C GLY A 74 10.79 5.70 -2.15
N ALA A 75 9.84 4.90 -1.66
CA ALA A 75 8.71 5.39 -0.89
C ALA A 75 9.09 5.78 0.55
N PRO A 76 8.66 6.95 1.06
CA PRO A 76 8.89 7.37 2.44
C PRO A 76 7.90 6.76 3.45
N VAL A 77 6.92 5.97 2.98
CA VAL A 77 5.84 5.36 3.78
C VAL A 77 5.54 3.95 3.28
N PRO A 78 4.93 3.08 4.11
CA PRO A 78 4.56 1.73 3.69
C PRO A 78 3.65 1.69 2.47
N ILE A 79 3.92 0.74 1.56
CA ILE A 79 3.20 0.60 0.29
C ILE A 79 2.32 -0.65 0.28
N VAL A 80 1.10 -0.49 -0.25
CA VAL A 80 0.13 -1.56 -0.44
C VAL A 80 -0.02 -1.87 -1.93
N ALA A 81 0.17 -3.13 -2.32
CA ALA A 81 -0.13 -3.59 -3.69
C ALA A 81 -1.60 -3.98 -3.80
N ASP A 82 -2.33 -3.39 -4.76
CA ASP A 82 -3.71 -3.73 -5.07
C ASP A 82 -3.81 -4.72 -6.24
N VAL A 83 -4.03 -6.00 -5.92
CA VAL A 83 -4.09 -7.10 -6.88
C VAL A 83 -5.51 -7.66 -6.97
N HIS A 84 -6.09 -7.64 -8.17
CA HIS A 84 -7.50 -7.98 -8.36
C HIS A 84 -7.77 -9.41 -8.83
N PHE A 85 -6.91 -9.98 -9.70
CA PHE A 85 -7.21 -11.25 -10.39
C PHE A 85 -6.02 -12.20 -10.47
N ASN A 86 -4.82 -11.70 -10.81
CA ASN A 86 -3.68 -12.57 -11.04
C ASN A 86 -2.87 -12.77 -9.75
N TYR A 87 -3.00 -13.94 -9.12
CA TYR A 87 -2.24 -14.30 -7.92
C TYR A 87 -0.72 -14.22 -8.12
N GLN A 88 -0.22 -14.40 -9.35
CA GLN A 88 1.21 -14.28 -9.63
C GLN A 88 1.71 -12.87 -9.37
N TYR A 89 0.88 -11.83 -9.56
CA TYR A 89 1.26 -10.46 -9.23
C TYR A 89 1.31 -10.23 -7.71
N ALA A 90 0.46 -10.93 -6.94
CA ALA A 90 0.56 -10.90 -5.48
C ALA A 90 1.87 -11.53 -4.99
N LEU A 91 2.29 -12.66 -5.59
CA LEU A 91 3.57 -13.29 -5.27
C LEU A 91 4.75 -12.38 -5.64
N ARG A 92 4.75 -11.80 -6.84
CA ARG A 92 5.77 -10.84 -7.26
C ARG A 92 5.83 -9.62 -6.35
N ALA A 93 4.69 -9.09 -5.91
CA ALA A 93 4.65 -7.98 -4.96
C ALA A 93 5.32 -8.33 -3.63
N ILE A 94 5.09 -9.54 -3.11
CA ILE A 94 5.74 -10.03 -1.89
C ILE A 94 7.25 -10.14 -2.09
N GLU A 95 7.70 -10.72 -3.21
CA GLU A 95 9.13 -10.82 -3.57
C GLU A 95 9.78 -9.44 -3.72
N ALA A 96 9.04 -8.44 -4.22
CA ALA A 96 9.49 -7.06 -4.36
C ALA A 96 9.54 -6.27 -3.02
N GLY A 97 9.10 -6.87 -1.90
CA GLY A 97 9.18 -6.25 -0.59
C GLY A 97 7.98 -5.38 -0.20
N ILE A 98 6.80 -5.59 -0.81
CA ILE A 98 5.59 -4.86 -0.46
C ILE A 98 5.21 -5.05 1.03
N ASP A 99 4.77 -4.00 1.70
CA ASP A 99 4.39 -4.07 3.12
C ASP A 99 3.05 -4.78 3.34
N LYS A 100 2.16 -4.74 2.34
CA LYS A 100 0.85 -5.36 2.38
C LYS A 100 0.31 -5.62 0.98
N VAL A 101 -0.33 -6.77 0.81
CA VAL A 101 -1.11 -7.06 -0.39
C VAL A 101 -2.60 -6.92 -0.06
N ARG A 102 -3.33 -6.15 -0.87
CA ARG A 102 -4.79 -6.17 -0.90
C ARG A 102 -5.24 -7.11 -2.00
N ILE A 103 -5.99 -8.13 -1.61
CA ILE A 103 -6.66 -9.07 -2.51
C ILE A 103 -8.16 -9.10 -2.18
N ASN A 104 -8.97 -9.49 -3.16
CA ASN A 104 -10.35 -9.91 -2.95
C ASN A 104 -10.45 -11.41 -3.25
N PRO A 105 -10.62 -12.28 -2.25
CA PRO A 105 -10.58 -13.75 -2.44
C PRO A 105 -11.76 -14.31 -3.24
N GLY A 106 -12.78 -13.49 -3.53
CA GLY A 106 -13.90 -13.89 -4.39
C GLY A 106 -13.59 -13.82 -5.89
N ASN A 107 -12.44 -13.26 -6.26
CA ASN A 107 -11.87 -13.25 -7.61
C ASN A 107 -10.66 -14.17 -7.68
#